data_AF-A0ABC9TKK4-F1
#
_entry.id   AF-A0ABC9TKK4-F1
#
_cell.length_a   1.000
_cell.length_b   1.000
_cell.length_c   1.000
_cell.angle_alpha   90.00
_cell.angle_beta   90.00
_cell.angle_gamma   90.00
#
_symmetry.space_group_name_H-M   'P 1'
#
loop_
_entity.id
_entity.type
_entity.pdbx_description
1 polymer ?
#
loop_
_entity_poly.entity_id
_entity_poly.type
_entity_poly.pdbx_seq_one_letter_code
_entity_poly.pdbx_strand_id
1 'polypeptide(L)'
;MKKFLPVILLGLLVVFTACGSSDKADKNTQAVIDKVIEEDSVSVDFDGKETKHNYTEKDFSFLIYKDKDTNNYLIDTWAPYEEKVDDSVEHFYEYTEDKELKTLVAEYELNEKKASGNYELVYKSGKFKE
;
A
#
# COMPACT_ATOMS: atom_id res chain seq x y z
N MET A 1 31.06 35.20 -27.11
CA MET A 1 29.62 35.08 -26.82
C MET A 1 28.95 34.26 -27.91
N LYS A 2 28.71 32.97 -27.68
CA LYS A 2 27.78 32.13 -28.46
C LYS A 2 27.06 31.23 -27.46
N LYS A 3 25.75 31.16 -27.65
CA LYS A 3 24.73 30.98 -26.63
C LYS A 3 24.62 29.51 -26.20
N PHE A 4 24.56 29.29 -24.88
CA PHE A 4 24.19 28.03 -24.26
C PHE A 4 22.78 27.62 -24.72
N LEU A 5 22.64 26.40 -25.23
CA LEU A 5 21.34 25.75 -25.41
C LEU A 5 20.99 25.05 -24.09
N PRO A 6 19.88 25.40 -23.42
CA PRO A 6 19.44 24.60 -22.29
C PRO A 6 18.78 23.33 -22.83
N VAL A 7 19.36 22.19 -22.45
CA VAL A 7 18.75 20.87 -22.57
C VAL A 7 17.49 20.89 -21.70
N ILE A 8 16.32 21.01 -22.33
CA ILE A 8 15.04 20.81 -21.65
C ILE A 8 14.91 19.30 -21.47
N LEU A 9 15.30 18.85 -20.28
CA LEU A 9 14.95 17.55 -19.73
C LEU A 9 13.42 17.51 -19.65
N LEU A 10 12.77 16.83 -20.60
CA LEU A 10 11.37 16.42 -20.47
C LEU A 10 11.32 15.38 -19.33
N GLY A 11 11.35 15.88 -18.09
CA GLY A 11 11.06 15.10 -16.92
C GLY A 11 9.59 14.68 -16.97
N LEU A 12 9.40 13.37 -16.94
CA LEU A 12 8.13 12.67 -16.71
C LEU A 12 7.19 13.48 -15.81
N LEU A 13 6.20 14.14 -16.41
CA LEU A 13 4.95 14.46 -15.73
C LEU A 13 4.01 13.29 -16.00
N VAL A 14 4.22 12.19 -15.28
CA VAL A 14 3.17 11.18 -15.11
C VAL A 14 2.21 11.77 -14.09
N VAL A 15 1.33 12.64 -14.58
CA VAL A 15 0.21 13.16 -13.79
C VAL A 15 -0.77 12.00 -13.67
N PHE A 16 -0.61 11.16 -12.65
CA PHE A 16 -1.68 10.27 -12.23
C PHE A 16 -2.77 11.14 -11.63
N THR A 17 -3.64 11.70 -12.48
CA THR A 17 -4.97 12.15 -12.08
C THR A 17 -5.77 10.90 -11.70
N ALA A 18 -5.45 10.31 -10.54
CA ALA A 18 -6.15 9.15 -9.99
C ALA A 18 -7.45 9.64 -9.36
N CYS A 19 -8.37 10.10 -10.21
CA CYS A 19 -9.76 10.27 -9.85
C CYS A 19 -10.43 8.88 -9.97
N GLY A 20 -10.48 8.14 -8.87
CA GLY A 20 -11.48 7.10 -8.62
C GLY A 20 -11.61 5.95 -9.62
N SER A 21 -10.50 5.35 -10.09
CA SER A 21 -10.60 4.07 -10.80
C SER A 21 -10.94 2.96 -9.80
N SER A 22 -12.21 2.63 -9.70
CA SER A 22 -12.71 1.36 -9.16
C SER A 22 -12.40 0.20 -10.11
N ASP A 23 -11.15 0.09 -10.56
CA ASP A 23 -10.71 -1.11 -11.26
C ASP A 23 -10.59 -2.20 -10.19
N LYS A 24 -11.50 -3.18 -10.24
CA LYS A 24 -11.44 -4.33 -9.35
C LYS A 24 -10.03 -4.90 -9.39
N ALA A 25 -9.43 -5.11 -8.21
CA ALA A 25 -8.15 -5.77 -8.09
C ALA A 25 -8.17 -7.10 -8.88
N ASP A 26 -7.04 -7.43 -9.52
CA ASP A 26 -6.88 -8.78 -10.06
C ASP A 26 -6.92 -9.82 -8.93
N LYS A 27 -7.07 -11.10 -9.28
CA LYS A 27 -7.23 -12.18 -8.29
C LYS A 27 -6.07 -12.28 -7.28
N ASN A 28 -4.84 -11.99 -7.71
CA ASN A 28 -3.68 -12.08 -6.83
C ASN A 28 -3.63 -10.87 -5.92
N THR A 29 -3.88 -9.67 -6.46
CA THR A 29 -3.94 -8.44 -5.69
C THR A 29 -5.09 -8.48 -4.67
N GLN A 30 -6.24 -9.06 -5.02
CA GLN A 30 -7.33 -9.29 -4.06
C GLN A 30 -6.91 -10.20 -2.92
N ALA A 31 -6.14 -11.26 -3.18
CA ALA A 31 -5.65 -12.14 -2.12
C ALA A 31 -4.71 -11.42 -1.14
N VAL A 32 -3.93 -10.45 -1.62
CA VAL A 32 -3.10 -9.57 -0.78
C VAL A 32 -3.99 -8.66 0.09
N ILE A 33 -4.99 -8.01 -0.51
CA ILE A 33 -5.96 -7.17 0.20
C ILE A 33 -6.66 -7.97 1.30
N ASP A 34 -7.17 -9.15 0.98
CA ASP A 34 -7.88 -10.02 1.92
C ASP A 34 -6.99 -10.40 3.11
N LYS A 35 -5.69 -10.63 2.88
CA LYS A 35 -4.73 -10.92 3.96
C LYS A 35 -4.41 -9.74 4.85
N VAL A 36 -4.27 -8.54 4.28
CA VAL A 36 -4.08 -7.34 5.09
C VAL A 36 -5.32 -7.06 5.94
N ILE A 37 -6.52 -7.20 5.38
CA ILE A 37 -7.76 -7.04 6.15
C ILE A 37 -7.84 -8.09 7.27
N GLU A 38 -7.49 -9.34 7.01
CA GLU A 38 -7.50 -10.39 8.03
C GLU A 38 -6.58 -10.07 9.21
N GLU A 39 -5.36 -9.59 8.92
CA GLU A 39 -4.36 -9.17 9.92
C GLU A 39 -4.85 -7.95 10.74
N ASP A 40 -5.20 -6.87 10.04
CA ASP A 40 -5.59 -5.60 10.67
C ASP A 40 -6.97 -5.64 11.34
N SER A 41 -7.77 -6.70 11.09
CA SER A 41 -9.05 -6.90 11.76
C SER A 41 -8.92 -7.48 13.16
N VAL A 42 -7.72 -7.83 13.62
CA VAL A 42 -7.51 -8.37 14.97
C VAL A 42 -6.73 -7.37 15.81
N SER A 43 -7.35 -6.86 16.88
CA SER A 43 -6.67 -6.04 17.89
C SER A 43 -6.52 -6.84 19.18
N VAL A 44 -5.35 -6.74 19.82
CA VAL A 44 -5.06 -7.37 21.11
C VAL A 44 -4.95 -6.27 22.17
N ASP A 45 -5.74 -6.37 23.24
CA ASP A 45 -5.64 -5.43 24.36
C ASP A 45 -4.48 -5.76 25.30
N PHE A 46 -4.28 -4.91 26.32
CA PHE A 46 -3.20 -5.09 27.30
C PHE A 46 -3.30 -6.41 28.10
N ASP A 47 -4.52 -6.95 28.25
CA ASP A 47 -4.78 -8.21 28.94
C ASP A 47 -4.64 -9.43 27.98
N GLY A 48 -4.24 -9.19 26.73
CA GLY A 48 -4.08 -10.22 25.71
C GLY A 48 -5.40 -10.68 25.09
N LYS A 49 -6.50 -9.95 25.30
CA LYS A 49 -7.79 -10.29 24.72
C LYS A 49 -7.86 -9.80 23.28
N GLU A 50 -8.04 -10.75 22.38
CA GLU A 50 -8.31 -10.48 20.98
C GLU A 50 -9.74 -9.97 20.79
N THR A 51 -9.85 -8.89 20.04
CA THR A 51 -11.11 -8.38 19.49
C THR A 51 -11.01 -8.44 17.98
N LYS A 52 -11.97 -9.14 17.37
CA LYS A 52 -12.08 -9.22 15.91
C LYS A 52 -13.08 -8.17 15.42
N HIS A 53 -12.62 -7.32 14.51
CA HIS A 53 -13.40 -6.32 13.82
C HIS A 53 -13.95 -6.88 12.51
N ASN A 54 -15.08 -6.34 12.06
CA ASN A 54 -15.70 -6.73 10.78
C ASN A 54 -15.37 -5.69 9.71
N TYR A 55 -14.09 -5.42 9.50
CA TYR A 55 -13.66 -4.48 8.48
C TYR A 55 -13.84 -5.07 7.07
N THR A 56 -14.00 -4.18 6.12
CA THR A 56 -14.11 -4.47 4.70
C THR A 56 -13.15 -3.58 3.94
N GLU A 57 -12.81 -3.94 2.71
CA GLU A 57 -11.82 -3.22 1.90
C GLU A 57 -12.07 -1.69 1.80
N LYS A 58 -13.35 -1.28 1.77
CA LYS A 58 -13.74 0.15 1.72
C LYS A 58 -13.38 0.94 2.99
N ASP A 59 -13.08 0.26 4.08
CA ASP A 59 -12.72 0.86 5.36
C ASP A 59 -11.20 1.17 5.42
N PHE A 60 -10.44 0.70 4.42
CA PHE A 60 -9.00 0.90 4.29
C PHE A 60 -8.68 1.88 3.14
N SER A 61 -7.45 2.38 3.15
CA SER A 61 -6.83 3.00 1.97
C SER A 61 -5.57 2.24 1.61
N PHE A 62 -5.43 1.82 0.34
CA PHE A 62 -4.34 0.95 -0.11
C PHE A 62 -3.49 1.61 -1.19
N LEU A 63 -2.17 1.47 -1.07
CA LEU A 63 -1.20 1.54 -2.16
C LEU A 63 -0.47 0.19 -2.23
N ILE A 64 -0.73 -0.57 -3.28
CA ILE A 64 -0.11 -1.89 -3.48
C ILE A 64 0.81 -1.83 -4.68
N TYR A 65 2.06 -2.15 -4.44
CA TYR A 65 3.10 -2.26 -5.44
C TYR A 65 3.44 -3.72 -5.67
N LYS A 66 3.53 -4.13 -6.92
CA LYS A 66 3.97 -5.47 -7.30
C LYS A 66 5.33 -5.39 -7.94
N ASP A 67 6.25 -6.25 -7.52
CA ASP A 67 7.50 -6.43 -8.23
C ASP A 67 7.23 -7.11 -9.58
N LYS A 68 7.84 -6.62 -10.66
CA LYS A 68 7.56 -7.14 -12.01
C LYS A 68 8.29 -8.44 -12.31
N ASP A 69 9.39 -8.69 -11.61
CA ASP A 69 10.28 -9.83 -11.84
C ASP A 69 9.95 -11.00 -10.90
N THR A 70 9.20 -10.74 -9.83
CA THR A 70 8.74 -11.71 -8.83
C THR A 70 7.22 -11.59 -8.57
N ASN A 71 6.62 -12.45 -7.76
CA ASN A 71 5.24 -12.26 -7.27
C ASN A 71 5.20 -11.68 -5.84
N ASN A 72 6.20 -10.86 -5.49
CA ASN A 72 6.21 -10.13 -4.23
C ASN A 72 5.43 -8.82 -4.34
N TYR A 73 4.81 -8.43 -3.23
CA TYR A 73 4.07 -7.18 -3.11
C TYR A 73 4.59 -6.36 -1.93
N LEU A 74 4.63 -5.04 -2.10
CA LEU A 74 4.78 -4.09 -1.01
C LEU A 74 3.45 -3.35 -0.85
N ILE A 75 3.03 -3.19 0.39
CA ILE A 75 1.75 -2.60 0.74
C ILE A 75 2.00 -1.46 1.71
N ASP A 76 1.43 -0.32 1.37
CA ASP A 76 1.29 0.85 2.22
C ASP A 76 -0.22 1.05 2.41
N THR A 77 -0.70 0.93 3.65
CA THR A 77 -2.13 0.92 3.96
C THR A 77 -2.46 1.79 5.15
N TRP A 78 -3.61 2.46 5.10
CA TRP A 78 -4.23 3.12 6.25
C TRP A 78 -5.40 2.27 6.71
N ALA A 79 -5.20 1.57 7.83
CA ALA A 79 -6.18 0.70 8.46
C ALA A 79 -7.03 1.47 9.49
N PRO A 80 -8.34 1.16 9.62
CA PRO A 80 -9.19 1.77 10.64
C PRO A 80 -8.79 1.33 12.06
N TYR A 81 -8.81 2.26 13.02
CA TYR A 81 -8.50 1.99 14.42
C TYR A 81 -9.70 2.27 15.34
N GLU A 82 -10.16 1.23 16.05
CA GLU A 82 -11.16 1.31 17.14
C GLU A 82 -12.46 2.10 16.84
N GLU A 83 -13.20 1.73 15.78
CA GLU A 83 -14.53 2.29 15.41
C GLU A 83 -14.65 3.83 15.29
N LYS A 84 -13.56 4.57 15.50
CA LYS A 84 -13.50 6.02 15.31
C LYS A 84 -13.20 6.29 13.85
N VAL A 85 -14.24 6.75 13.16
CA VAL A 85 -14.30 6.94 11.70
C VAL A 85 -13.17 7.82 11.14
N ASP A 86 -12.50 8.63 11.98
CA ASP A 86 -11.46 9.58 11.56
C ASP A 86 -10.02 9.14 11.93
N ASP A 87 -9.85 8.05 12.68
CA ASP A 87 -8.55 7.57 13.13
C ASP A 87 -8.13 6.33 12.33
N SER A 88 -7.31 6.55 11.30
CA SER A 88 -6.59 5.48 10.61
C SER A 88 -5.13 5.43 11.03
N VAL A 89 -4.60 4.21 11.12
CA VAL A 89 -3.20 3.92 11.41
C VAL A 89 -2.54 3.42 10.14
N GLU A 90 -1.37 3.96 9.83
CA GLU A 90 -0.58 3.57 8.68
C GLU A 90 0.24 2.32 9.01
N HIS A 91 0.09 1.29 8.19
CA HIS A 91 0.83 0.03 8.28
C HIS A 91 1.55 -0.26 6.97
N PHE A 92 2.69 -0.94 7.09
CA PHE A 92 3.52 -1.32 5.95
C PHE A 92 3.72 -2.82 5.94
N TYR A 93 3.55 -3.45 4.78
CA TYR A 93 3.68 -4.88 4.63
C TYR A 93 4.48 -5.29 3.40
N GLU A 94 5.09 -6.46 3.49
CA GLU A 94 5.61 -7.24 2.36
C GLU A 94 4.81 -8.54 2.28
N TYR A 95 4.26 -8.86 1.11
CA TYR A 95 3.62 -10.14 0.85
C TYR A 95 4.46 -10.94 -0.14
N THR A 96 4.97 -12.09 0.29
CA THR A 96 5.95 -12.87 -0.48
C THR A 96 5.29 -13.94 -1.35
N GLU A 97 6.05 -14.53 -2.28
CA GLU A 97 5.59 -15.67 -3.10
C GLU A 97 5.12 -16.87 -2.27
N ASP A 98 5.68 -17.04 -1.06
CA ASP A 98 5.29 -18.07 -0.08
C ASP A 98 3.94 -17.78 0.60
N LYS A 99 3.28 -16.68 0.22
CA LYS A 99 2.00 -16.20 0.78
C LYS A 99 2.10 -15.78 2.25
N GLU A 100 3.28 -15.35 2.67
CA GLU A 100 3.50 -14.78 3.99
C GLU A 100 3.33 -13.27 3.93
N LEU A 101 2.54 -12.73 4.86
CA LEU A 101 2.44 -11.30 5.10
C LEU A 101 3.43 -10.93 6.21
N LYS A 102 4.39 -10.06 5.90
CA LYS A 102 5.43 -9.60 6.83
C LYS A 102 5.22 -8.14 7.12
N THR A 103 5.09 -7.78 8.39
CA THR A 103 5.05 -6.39 8.83
C THR A 103 6.42 -5.74 8.63
N LEU A 104 6.43 -4.58 8.00
CA LEU A 104 7.60 -3.70 7.90
C LEU A 104 7.51 -2.66 9.01
N VAL A 105 8.65 -2.31 9.60
CA VAL A 105 8.65 -1.47 10.82
C VAL A 105 8.23 -0.03 10.53
N ALA A 106 8.57 0.47 9.35
CA ALA A 106 8.32 1.86 8.98
C ALA A 106 8.43 2.08 7.47
N GLU A 107 8.01 3.27 7.02
CA GLU A 107 8.03 3.71 5.63
C GLU A 107 9.41 3.57 4.98
N TYR A 108 10.51 3.79 5.73
CA TYR A 108 11.86 3.70 5.16
C TYR A 108 12.17 2.28 4.66
N GLU A 109 11.69 1.23 5.32
CA GLU A 109 11.92 -0.16 4.89
C GLU A 109 11.16 -0.46 3.60
N LEU A 110 9.92 0.03 3.50
CA LEU A 110 9.12 -0.07 2.28
C LEU A 110 9.82 0.67 1.13
N ASN A 111 10.30 1.89 1.37
CA ASN A 111 10.98 2.71 0.38
C ASN A 111 12.32 2.10 -0.07
N GLU A 112 13.11 1.55 0.84
CA GLU A 112 14.35 0.83 0.50
C GLU A 112 14.08 -0.42 -0.34
N LYS A 113 13.11 -1.25 0.07
CA LYS A 113 12.71 -2.44 -0.70
C LYS A 113 12.20 -2.05 -2.10
N LYS A 114 11.32 -1.05 -2.17
CA LYS A 114 10.78 -0.52 -3.42
C LYS A 114 11.87 0.01 -4.35
N ALA A 115 12.89 0.69 -3.81
CA ALA A 115 14.02 1.20 -4.57
C ALA A 115 14.99 0.10 -5.04
N SER A 116 15.07 -1.01 -4.30
CA SER A 116 15.93 -2.15 -4.62
C SER A 116 15.33 -3.12 -5.66
N GLY A 117 14.00 -3.14 -5.78
CA GLY A 117 13.28 -4.02 -6.71
C GLY A 117 12.70 -3.30 -7.93
N ASN A 118 11.89 -4.01 -8.70
CA ASN A 118 11.26 -3.52 -9.91
C ASN A 118 9.76 -3.35 -9.68
N TYR A 119 9.41 -2.53 -8.69
CA TYR A 119 8.05 -2.38 -8.20
C TYR A 119 7.23 -1.37 -9.03
N GLU A 120 6.02 -1.76 -9.41
CA GLU A 120 5.03 -0.87 -10.02
C GLU A 120 3.74 -0.84 -9.19
N LEU A 121 3.09 0.33 -9.13
CA LEU A 121 1.79 0.48 -8.45
C LEU A 121 0.72 -0.28 -9.26
N VAL A 122 0.15 -1.33 -8.67
CA VAL A 122 -0.88 -2.16 -9.31
C VAL A 122 -2.27 -1.94 -8.76
N TYR A 123 -2.38 -1.38 -7.55
CA TYR A 123 -3.68 -1.07 -6.96
C TYR A 123 -3.62 0.15 -6.05
N LYS A 124 -4.68 0.97 -6.12
CA LYS A 124 -4.87 2.16 -5.31
C LYS A 124 -6.34 2.32 -4.96
N SER A 125 -6.65 2.45 -3.66
CA SER A 125 -8.00 2.74 -3.18
C SER A 125 -7.99 3.59 -1.91
N GLY A 126 -9.16 4.15 -1.56
CA GLY A 126 -9.33 4.95 -0.34
C GLY A 126 -8.88 6.41 -0.46
N LYS A 127 -8.66 7.05 0.70
CA LYS A 127 -8.29 8.46 0.83
C LYS A 127 -6.97 8.58 1.58
N PHE A 128 -6.03 9.29 0.99
CA PHE A 128 -4.71 9.54 1.57
C PHE A 128 -4.73 10.90 2.25
N LYS A 129 -4.10 11.03 3.43
CA LYS A 129 -3.87 12.36 4.03
C LYS A 129 -2.89 13.11 3.12
N GLU A 130 -3.29 14.30 2.66
CA GLU A 130 -2.43 15.22 1.87
C GLU A 130 -1.37 15.90 2.75
#